data_AF-A0A453JDM2-F1
#
_entry.id   AF-A0A453JDM2-F1
#
_cell.length_a   1.000
_cell.length_b   1.000
_cell.length_c   1.000
_cell.angle_alpha   90.00
_cell.angle_beta   90.00
_cell.angle_gamma   90.00
#
_symmetry.space_group_name_H-M   'P 1'
#
loop_
_entity.id
_entity.type
_entity.pdbx_description
1 polymer ?
#
loop_
_entity_poly.entity_id
_entity_poly.type
_entity_poly.pdbx_seq_one_letter_code
_entity_poly.pdbx_strand_id
1 'polypeptide(L)'
;NTAEFAMREELALKAAILAEKFAPNLSWYVDVILQLIDKAGDFVSDDIWYRVVQFVTNNEDLQAYAAAKAREYLDKPALHETMVKVSAYLLGEYGHLLAQRPSCSPKELFTIINDRLPTVSSSTVAIIISAYAKILMHTQPPDAGLQQQILAIFKKHESYIDVEIQQRAVEYFELSRKGPALADVLAEMPKFPERE
;
A
#
# COMPACT_ATOMS: atom_id res chain seq x y z
N ASN A 1 18.25 13.11 -24.07
CA ASN A 1 17.84 12.39 -22.84
C ASN A 1 16.80 13.15 -22.03
N THR A 2 17.03 14.39 -21.56
CA THR A 2 16.04 15.12 -20.74
C THR A 2 14.68 15.36 -21.41
N ALA A 3 14.65 15.68 -22.72
CA ALA A 3 13.41 15.87 -23.46
C ALA A 3 12.59 14.56 -23.60
N GLU A 4 13.25 13.42 -23.75
CA GLU A 4 12.58 12.13 -23.88
C GLU A 4 11.97 11.67 -22.53
N PHE A 5 12.63 11.98 -21.42
CA PHE A 5 12.11 11.73 -20.08
C PHE A 5 10.89 12.59 -19.75
N ALA A 6 10.95 13.90 -20.04
CA ALA A 6 9.81 14.80 -19.86
C ALA A 6 8.60 14.37 -20.72
N MET A 7 8.84 13.89 -21.94
CA MET A 7 7.76 13.34 -22.78
C MET A 7 7.13 12.09 -22.18
N ARG A 8 7.91 11.19 -21.56
CA ARG A 8 7.37 9.96 -20.94
C ARG A 8 6.51 10.25 -19.72
N GLU A 9 6.90 11.21 -18.90
CA GLU A 9 6.11 11.67 -17.74
C GLU A 9 4.77 12.29 -18.20
N GLU A 10 4.81 13.17 -19.19
CA GLU A 10 3.60 13.77 -19.76
C GLU A 10 2.67 12.72 -20.39
N LEU A 11 3.24 11.72 -21.07
CA LEU A 11 2.48 10.60 -21.63
C LEU A 11 1.84 9.74 -20.54
N ALA A 12 2.55 9.45 -19.44
CA ALA A 12 2.01 8.69 -18.32
C ALA A 12 0.84 9.42 -17.67
N LEU A 13 0.98 10.74 -17.43
CA LEU A 13 -0.09 11.57 -16.88
C LEU A 13 -1.33 11.57 -17.81
N LYS A 14 -1.13 11.80 -19.11
CA LYS A 14 -2.23 11.79 -20.09
C LYS A 14 -2.90 10.42 -20.18
N ALA A 15 -2.12 9.33 -20.15
CA ALA A 15 -2.65 7.98 -20.13
C ALA A 15 -3.52 7.73 -18.88
N ALA A 16 -3.08 8.19 -17.70
CA ALA A 16 -3.84 8.07 -16.47
C ALA A 16 -5.18 8.84 -16.53
N ILE A 17 -5.15 10.09 -17.02
CA ILE A 17 -6.37 10.92 -17.19
C ILE A 17 -7.35 10.27 -18.16
N LEU A 18 -6.87 9.78 -19.30
CA LEU A 18 -7.71 9.10 -20.29
C LEU A 18 -8.28 7.80 -19.74
N ALA A 19 -7.47 7.02 -18.99
CA ALA A 19 -7.93 5.80 -18.36
C ALA A 19 -9.08 6.07 -17.39
N GLU A 20 -8.96 7.10 -16.55
CA GLU A 20 -10.01 7.45 -15.59
C GLU A 20 -11.31 7.90 -16.29
N LYS A 21 -11.19 8.74 -17.32
CA LYS A 21 -12.34 9.33 -18.01
C LYS A 21 -13.09 8.34 -18.89
N PHE A 22 -12.38 7.39 -19.50
CA PHE A 22 -12.93 6.52 -20.54
C PHE A 22 -12.92 5.03 -20.17
N ALA A 23 -12.69 4.71 -18.89
CA ALA A 23 -12.74 3.34 -18.41
C ALA A 23 -14.11 2.70 -18.72
N PRO A 24 -14.15 1.51 -19.34
CA PRO A 24 -15.40 0.79 -19.60
C PRO A 24 -16.02 0.25 -18.30
N ASN A 25 -15.20 0.03 -17.28
CA ASN A 25 -15.61 -0.32 -15.92
C ASN A 25 -14.51 0.05 -14.93
N LEU A 26 -14.86 0.10 -13.64
CA LEU A 26 -13.97 0.55 -12.58
C LEU A 26 -12.73 -0.36 -12.39
N SER A 27 -12.88 -1.68 -12.55
CA SER A 27 -11.76 -2.63 -12.42
C SER A 27 -10.72 -2.45 -13.53
N TRP A 28 -11.16 -2.13 -14.74
CA TRP A 28 -10.28 -1.85 -15.86
C TRP A 28 -9.37 -0.64 -15.60
N TYR A 29 -9.89 0.41 -14.96
CA TYR A 29 -9.07 1.54 -14.55
C TYR A 29 -7.92 1.11 -13.62
N VAL A 30 -8.24 0.29 -12.61
CA VAL A 30 -7.22 -0.24 -11.68
C VAL A 30 -6.15 -1.02 -12.44
N ASP A 31 -6.54 -1.90 -13.36
CA ASP A 31 -5.59 -2.68 -14.16
C ASP A 31 -4.67 -1.79 -15.00
N VAL A 32 -5.23 -0.75 -15.65
CA VAL A 32 -4.47 0.16 -16.50
C VAL A 32 -3.49 0.99 -15.69
N ILE A 33 -3.90 1.54 -14.54
CA ILE A 33 -3.01 2.35 -13.72
C ILE A 33 -1.91 1.50 -13.08
N LEU A 34 -2.22 0.31 -12.57
CA LEU A 34 -1.17 -0.57 -12.02
C LEU A 34 -0.19 -1.01 -13.12
N GLN A 35 -0.67 -1.29 -14.34
CA GLN A 35 0.22 -1.55 -15.48
C GLN A 35 1.06 -0.33 -15.88
N LEU A 36 0.49 0.86 -15.79
CA LEU A 36 1.21 2.10 -16.05
C LEU A 36 2.34 2.28 -15.03
N ILE A 37 2.07 2.08 -13.74
CA ILE A 37 3.09 2.15 -12.67
C ILE A 37 4.19 1.12 -12.89
N ASP A 38 3.83 -0.12 -13.21
CA ASP A 38 4.77 -1.21 -13.47
C ASP A 38 5.71 -0.95 -14.66
N LYS A 39 5.20 -0.31 -15.72
CA LYS A 39 5.96 -0.08 -16.96
C LYS A 39 6.69 1.26 -16.98
N ALA A 40 6.09 2.30 -16.43
CA ALA A 40 6.63 3.66 -16.48
C ALA A 40 7.50 4.01 -15.27
N GLY A 41 7.36 3.30 -14.14
CA GLY A 41 8.27 3.39 -12.99
C GLY A 41 8.61 4.83 -12.58
N ASP A 42 9.86 5.23 -12.77
CA ASP A 42 10.42 6.54 -12.44
C ASP A 42 9.70 7.72 -13.12
N PHE A 43 8.98 7.49 -14.23
CA PHE A 43 8.24 8.53 -14.96
C PHE A 43 6.82 8.74 -14.43
N VAL A 44 6.44 8.01 -13.39
CA VAL A 44 5.14 8.16 -12.74
C VAL A 44 5.28 9.14 -11.58
N SER A 45 4.63 10.30 -11.71
CA SER A 45 4.54 11.26 -10.62
C SER A 45 3.76 10.71 -9.43
N ASP A 46 4.03 11.26 -8.24
CA ASP A 46 3.34 10.84 -7.02
C ASP A 46 1.81 11.01 -7.12
N ASP A 47 1.34 11.99 -7.90
CA ASP A 47 -0.08 12.25 -8.15
C ASP A 47 -0.84 11.05 -8.73
N ILE A 48 -0.21 10.26 -9.59
CA ILE A 48 -0.87 9.10 -10.23
C ILE A 48 -1.16 8.03 -9.18
N TRP A 49 -0.22 7.76 -8.28
CA TRP A 49 -0.43 6.73 -7.28
C TRP A 49 -1.31 7.21 -6.12
N TYR A 50 -1.27 8.51 -5.77
CA TYR A 50 -2.27 9.10 -4.89
C TYR A 50 -3.67 8.94 -5.47
N ARG A 51 -3.82 9.15 -6.78
CA ARG A 51 -5.12 9.05 -7.45
C ARG A 51 -5.68 7.63 -7.42
N VAL A 52 -4.87 6.60 -7.67
CA VAL A 52 -5.36 5.21 -7.61
C VAL A 52 -5.79 4.84 -6.20
N VAL A 53 -5.06 5.28 -5.17
CA VAL A 53 -5.45 5.09 -3.77
C VAL A 53 -6.80 5.73 -3.48
N GLN A 54 -6.97 7.01 -3.83
CA GLN A 54 -8.25 7.72 -3.63
C GLN A 54 -9.40 7.05 -4.39
N PHE A 55 -9.16 6.64 -5.63
CA PHE A 55 -10.17 5.98 -6.45
C PHE A 55 -10.62 4.66 -5.83
N VAL A 56 -9.70 3.83 -5.36
CA VAL A 56 -10.04 2.56 -4.70
C VAL A 56 -10.75 2.81 -3.37
N THR A 57 -10.28 3.75 -2.55
CA THR A 57 -10.93 4.11 -1.28
C THR A 57 -12.36 4.59 -1.47
N ASN A 58 -12.64 5.35 -2.53
CA ASN A 58 -13.98 5.85 -2.80
C ASN A 58 -14.94 4.81 -3.39
N ASN A 59 -14.41 3.70 -3.94
CA ASN A 59 -15.17 2.65 -4.61
C ASN A 59 -15.00 1.30 -3.88
N GLU A 60 -15.83 1.04 -2.88
CA GLU A 60 -15.78 -0.16 -2.02
C GLU A 60 -15.76 -1.48 -2.82
N ASP A 61 -16.56 -1.57 -3.89
CA ASP A 61 -16.63 -2.75 -4.76
C ASP A 61 -15.28 -3.13 -5.40
N LEU A 62 -14.33 -2.19 -5.47
CA LEU A 62 -13.00 -2.41 -6.04
C LEU A 62 -11.95 -2.83 -5.02
N GLN A 63 -12.16 -2.59 -3.73
CA GLN A 63 -11.11 -2.72 -2.71
C GLN A 63 -10.49 -4.12 -2.70
N ALA A 64 -11.34 -5.17 -2.68
CA ALA A 64 -10.88 -6.55 -2.74
C ALA A 64 -10.18 -6.90 -4.06
N TYR A 65 -10.64 -6.33 -5.19
CA TYR A 65 -10.01 -6.54 -6.49
C TYR A 65 -8.62 -5.90 -6.57
N ALA A 66 -8.53 -4.63 -6.16
CA ALA A 66 -7.30 -3.85 -6.17
C ALA A 66 -6.25 -4.43 -5.22
N ALA A 67 -6.66 -4.88 -4.02
CA ALA A 67 -5.77 -5.56 -3.08
C ALA A 67 -5.22 -6.86 -3.66
N ALA A 68 -6.05 -7.66 -4.33
CA ALA A 68 -5.60 -8.88 -4.99
C ALA A 68 -4.58 -8.58 -6.10
N LYS A 69 -4.83 -7.56 -6.92
CA LYS A 69 -3.88 -7.14 -7.95
C LYS A 69 -2.56 -6.66 -7.36
N ALA A 70 -2.61 -5.81 -6.33
CA ALA A 70 -1.42 -5.38 -5.60
C ALA A 70 -0.60 -6.59 -5.07
N ARG A 71 -1.28 -7.59 -4.51
CA ARG A 71 -0.64 -8.83 -4.06
C ARG A 71 0.06 -9.57 -5.20
N GLU A 72 -0.59 -9.71 -6.36
CA GLU A 72 -0.01 -10.34 -7.56
C GLU A 72 1.23 -9.58 -8.07
N TYR A 73 1.21 -8.24 -8.07
CA TYR A 73 2.37 -7.46 -8.49
C TYR A 73 3.58 -7.71 -7.59
N LEU A 74 3.38 -7.86 -6.28
CA LEU A 74 4.48 -8.11 -5.35
C LEU A 74 5.23 -9.43 -5.59
N ASP A 75 4.67 -10.40 -6.33
CA ASP A 75 5.37 -11.64 -6.71
C ASP A 75 6.47 -11.41 -7.76
N LYS A 76 6.46 -10.26 -8.45
CA LYS A 76 7.50 -9.96 -9.44
C LYS A 76 8.86 -9.76 -8.77
N PRO A 77 9.96 -10.30 -9.34
CA PRO A 77 11.28 -10.18 -8.74
C PRO A 77 11.84 -8.76 -8.79
N ALA A 78 11.48 -7.98 -9.82
CA ALA A 78 11.89 -6.60 -10.00
C ALA A 78 10.65 -5.72 -10.04
N LEU A 79 10.56 -4.80 -9.09
CA LEU A 79 9.44 -3.88 -8.93
C LEU A 79 9.97 -2.47 -8.70
N HIS A 80 9.31 -1.50 -9.34
CA HIS A 80 9.56 -0.11 -9.04
C HIS A 80 9.06 0.25 -7.63
N GLU A 81 9.74 1.16 -6.94
CA GLU A 81 9.38 1.54 -5.57
C GLU A 81 7.94 2.08 -5.47
N THR A 82 7.46 2.83 -6.47
CA THR A 82 6.07 3.30 -6.54
C THR A 82 5.06 2.14 -6.49
N MET A 83 5.37 1.00 -7.12
CA MET A 83 4.51 -0.17 -7.05
C MET A 83 4.51 -0.77 -5.62
N VAL A 84 5.65 -0.74 -4.93
CA VAL A 84 5.73 -1.16 -3.52
C VAL A 84 4.90 -0.23 -2.62
N LYS A 85 4.98 1.09 -2.83
CA LYS A 85 4.15 2.08 -2.09
C LYS A 85 2.66 1.79 -2.22
N VAL A 86 2.17 1.67 -3.46
CA VAL A 86 0.75 1.40 -3.75
C VAL A 86 0.34 0.06 -3.17
N SER A 87 1.15 -0.97 -3.36
CA SER A 87 0.81 -2.32 -2.92
C SER A 87 0.78 -2.41 -1.40
N ALA A 88 1.75 -1.83 -0.69
CA ALA A 88 1.79 -1.79 0.76
C ALA A 88 0.57 -1.05 1.33
N TYR A 89 0.19 0.09 0.73
CA TYR A 89 -1.00 0.83 1.15
C TYR A 89 -2.27 0.01 0.96
N LEU A 90 -2.52 -0.51 -0.26
CA LEU A 90 -3.73 -1.26 -0.58
C LEU A 90 -3.85 -2.55 0.23
N LEU A 91 -2.74 -3.25 0.47
CA LEU A 91 -2.74 -4.46 1.30
C LEU A 91 -2.91 -4.16 2.79
N GLY A 92 -2.38 -3.03 3.27
CA GLY A 92 -2.59 -2.57 4.64
C GLY A 92 -4.07 -2.30 4.92
N GLU A 93 -4.74 -1.57 4.04
CA GLU A 93 -6.17 -1.26 4.17
C GLU A 93 -7.06 -2.49 3.93
N TYR A 94 -6.88 -3.16 2.79
CA TYR A 94 -7.88 -4.07 2.23
C TYR A 94 -7.40 -5.52 2.17
N GLY A 95 -6.19 -5.82 2.66
CA GLY A 95 -5.64 -7.18 2.66
C GLY A 95 -6.51 -8.18 3.44
N HIS A 96 -7.24 -7.71 4.44
CA HIS A 96 -8.16 -8.53 5.22
C HIS A 96 -9.35 -9.06 4.40
N LEU A 97 -9.74 -8.36 3.32
CA LEU A 97 -10.77 -8.83 2.37
C LEU A 97 -10.29 -10.03 1.54
N LEU A 98 -8.99 -10.32 1.53
CA LEU A 98 -8.39 -11.43 0.79
C LEU A 98 -8.27 -12.71 1.61
N ALA A 99 -8.75 -12.74 2.86
CA ALA A 99 -8.51 -13.84 3.79
C ALA A 99 -8.96 -15.24 3.28
N GLN A 100 -9.93 -15.29 2.36
CA GLN A 100 -10.42 -16.53 1.75
C GLN A 100 -9.61 -16.98 0.52
N ARG A 101 -8.71 -16.14 0.01
CA ARG A 101 -7.89 -16.47 -1.15
C ARG A 101 -6.65 -17.26 -0.72
N PRO A 102 -6.25 -18.28 -1.50
CA PRO A 102 -4.97 -18.95 -1.29
C PRO A 102 -3.81 -17.95 -1.32
N SER A 103 -2.81 -18.18 -0.48
CA SER A 103 -1.58 -17.38 -0.42
C SER A 103 -1.75 -15.90 -0.03
N CYS A 104 -2.90 -15.55 0.56
CA CYS A 104 -3.25 -14.21 1.01
C CYS A 104 -3.53 -14.15 2.52
N SER A 105 -3.02 -15.12 3.30
CA SER A 105 -3.13 -15.03 4.76
C SER A 105 -2.38 -13.80 5.29
N PRO A 106 -2.78 -13.22 6.44
CA PRO A 106 -2.10 -12.04 6.99
C PRO A 106 -0.59 -12.21 7.14
N LYS A 107 -0.13 -13.42 7.48
CA LYS A 107 1.29 -13.77 7.58
C LYS A 107 1.99 -13.75 6.23
N GLU A 108 1.36 -14.28 5.18
CA GLU A 108 1.92 -14.24 3.82
C GLU A 108 1.96 -12.81 3.26
N LEU A 109 0.91 -12.01 3.50
CA LEU A 109 0.88 -10.58 3.15
C LEU A 109 2.00 -9.81 3.87
N PHE A 110 2.19 -10.06 5.16
CA PHE A 110 3.29 -9.50 5.92
C PHE A 110 4.65 -9.91 5.33
N THR A 111 4.88 -11.20 5.09
CA THR A 111 6.15 -11.70 4.56
C THR A 111 6.50 -11.04 3.23
N ILE A 112 5.56 -11.00 2.28
CA ILE A 112 5.85 -10.46 0.95
C ILE A 112 6.13 -8.94 0.96
N ILE A 113 5.44 -8.18 1.83
CA ILE A 113 5.73 -6.75 2.02
C ILE A 113 7.09 -6.59 2.70
N ASN A 114 7.39 -7.40 3.71
CA ASN A 114 8.64 -7.34 4.47
C ASN A 114 9.87 -7.67 3.62
N ASP A 115 9.75 -8.53 2.63
CA ASP A 115 10.81 -8.83 1.67
C ASP A 115 11.22 -7.60 0.83
N ARG A 116 10.36 -6.57 0.74
CA ARG A 116 10.63 -5.30 0.05
C ARG A 116 11.18 -4.20 0.96
N LEU A 117 11.03 -4.33 2.28
CA LEU A 117 11.46 -3.32 3.25
C LEU A 117 12.93 -2.89 3.10
N PRO A 118 13.92 -3.78 2.85
CA PRO A 118 15.33 -3.37 2.77
C PRO A 118 15.71 -2.61 1.50
N THR A 119 14.84 -2.59 0.48
CA THR A 119 15.17 -2.10 -0.87
C THR A 119 14.48 -0.77 -1.21
N VAL A 120 13.84 -0.11 -0.25
CA VAL A 120 13.02 1.09 -0.48
C VAL A 120 13.47 2.28 0.38
N SER A 121 13.07 3.48 -0.01
CA SER A 121 13.37 4.72 0.71
C SER A 121 12.63 4.82 2.05
N SER A 122 13.07 5.75 2.90
CA SER A 122 12.39 6.09 4.16
C SER A 122 10.90 6.41 3.97
N SER A 123 10.55 7.12 2.88
CA SER A 123 9.16 7.47 2.59
C SER A 123 8.27 6.23 2.43
N THR A 124 8.80 5.18 1.79
CA THR A 124 8.09 3.91 1.59
C THR A 124 8.13 3.04 2.84
N VAL A 125 9.22 3.07 3.62
CA VAL A 125 9.27 2.41 4.94
C VAL A 125 8.16 2.91 5.86
N ALA A 126 7.89 4.22 5.88
CA ALA A 126 6.81 4.80 6.68
C ALA A 126 5.43 4.23 6.29
N ILE A 127 5.18 4.04 4.99
CA ILE A 127 3.95 3.41 4.48
C ILE A 127 3.88 1.94 4.91
N ILE A 128 4.98 1.19 4.74
CA ILE A 128 5.05 -0.23 5.10
C ILE A 128 4.80 -0.45 6.60
N ILE A 129 5.41 0.36 7.46
CA ILE A 129 5.21 0.29 8.92
C ILE A 129 3.74 0.53 9.30
N SER A 130 3.07 1.43 8.59
CA SER A 130 1.63 1.69 8.77
C SER A 130 0.78 0.51 8.29
N ALA A 131 1.15 -0.10 7.17
CA ALA A 131 0.51 -1.31 6.67
C ALA A 131 0.63 -2.47 7.68
N TYR A 132 1.77 -2.64 8.34
CA TYR A 132 1.93 -3.65 9.40
C TYR A 132 0.98 -3.43 10.58
N ALA A 133 0.81 -2.18 11.01
CA ALA A 133 -0.12 -1.85 12.09
C ALA A 133 -1.56 -2.23 11.71
N LYS A 134 -1.97 -1.94 10.47
CA LYS A 134 -3.29 -2.32 9.96
C LYS A 134 -3.46 -3.83 9.81
N ILE A 135 -2.46 -4.53 9.27
CA ILE A 135 -2.47 -6.00 9.17
C ILE A 135 -2.65 -6.63 10.55
N LEU A 136 -1.93 -6.18 11.58
CA LEU A 136 -2.10 -6.68 12.94
C LEU A 136 -3.52 -6.47 13.45
N MET A 137 -4.06 -5.27 13.24
CA MET A 137 -5.40 -4.93 13.72
C MET A 137 -6.47 -5.80 13.07
N HIS A 138 -6.44 -5.95 11.74
CA HIS A 138 -7.43 -6.72 11.00
C HIS A 138 -7.28 -8.24 11.15
N THR A 139 -6.17 -8.72 11.71
CA THR A 139 -5.97 -10.15 11.97
C THR A 139 -6.76 -10.58 13.21
N GLN A 140 -7.98 -11.09 12.99
CA GLN A 140 -8.85 -11.63 14.03
C GLN A 140 -9.20 -13.11 13.74
N PRO A 141 -8.92 -14.05 14.67
CA PRO A 141 -8.28 -13.85 15.98
C PRO A 141 -6.78 -13.48 15.86
N PRO A 142 -6.19 -12.85 16.89
CA PRO A 142 -4.78 -12.45 16.85
C PRO A 142 -3.83 -13.63 16.65
N ASP A 143 -2.90 -13.51 15.69
CA ASP A 143 -1.79 -14.44 15.51
C ASP A 143 -0.57 -13.95 16.33
N ALA A 144 -0.27 -14.63 17.44
CA ALA A 144 0.82 -14.27 18.33
C ALA A 144 2.20 -14.29 17.66
N GLY A 145 2.41 -15.19 16.69
CA GLY A 145 3.66 -15.28 15.94
C GLY A 145 3.85 -14.13 14.96
N LEU A 146 2.77 -13.70 14.29
CA LEU A 146 2.77 -12.50 13.45
C LEU A 146 2.94 -11.24 14.28
N GLN A 147 2.21 -11.13 15.40
CA GLN A 147 2.31 -10.02 16.34
C GLN A 147 3.74 -9.85 16.86
N GLN A 148 4.39 -10.92 17.29
CA GLN A 148 5.78 -10.85 17.77
C GLN A 148 6.75 -10.35 16.69
N GLN A 149 6.58 -10.79 15.43
CA GLN A 149 7.43 -10.35 14.33
C GLN A 149 7.26 -8.85 14.03
N ILE A 150 6.03 -8.38 13.92
CA ILE A 150 5.75 -6.96 13.63
C ILE A 150 6.19 -6.07 14.79
N LEU A 151 5.93 -6.46 16.04
CA LEU A 151 6.39 -5.71 17.21
C LEU A 151 7.91 -5.63 17.30
N ALA A 152 8.64 -6.69 16.91
CA ALA A 152 10.09 -6.66 16.84
C ALA A 152 10.60 -5.67 15.78
N ILE A 153 9.88 -5.54 14.65
CA ILE A 153 10.20 -4.55 13.61
C ILE A 153 9.96 -3.13 14.13
N PHE A 154 8.82 -2.86 14.77
CA PHE A 154 8.57 -1.53 15.35
C PHE A 154 9.66 -1.17 16.36
N LYS A 155 10.00 -2.10 17.26
CA LYS A 155 11.07 -1.89 18.23
C LYS A 155 12.43 -1.59 17.59
N LYS A 156 12.75 -2.25 16.47
CA LYS A 156 13.98 -1.98 15.71
C LYS A 156 14.00 -0.55 15.13
N HIS A 157 12.85 0.02 14.80
CA HIS A 157 12.74 1.36 14.21
C HIS A 157 12.57 2.48 15.25
N GLU A 158 12.56 2.18 16.56
CA GLU A 158 12.53 3.19 17.64
C GLU A 158 13.76 4.11 17.67
N SER A 159 14.88 3.66 17.09
CA SER A 159 16.13 4.43 16.97
C SER A 159 16.47 4.78 15.53
N TYR A 160 15.47 4.77 14.64
CA TYR A 160 15.66 5.11 13.24
C TYR A 160 16.00 6.60 13.06
N ILE A 161 16.85 6.91 12.08
CA ILE A 161 17.35 8.28 11.86
C ILE A 161 16.27 9.25 11.38
N ASP A 162 15.29 8.72 10.65
CA ASP A 162 14.13 9.47 10.16
C ASP A 162 13.08 9.58 11.27
N VAL A 163 12.77 10.83 11.66
CA VAL A 163 11.88 11.14 12.78
C VAL A 163 10.45 10.66 12.53
N GLU A 164 9.98 10.67 11.28
CA GLU A 164 8.62 10.23 10.94
C GLU A 164 8.49 8.71 11.13
N ILE A 165 9.50 7.95 10.68
CA ILE A 165 9.56 6.50 10.89
C ILE A 165 9.66 6.19 12.39
N GLN A 166 10.54 6.90 13.09
CA GLN A 166 10.75 6.72 14.53
C GLN A 166 9.44 6.92 15.29
N GLN A 167 8.74 8.03 15.04
CA GLN A 167 7.49 8.36 15.71
C GLN A 167 6.42 7.28 15.45
N ARG A 168 6.21 6.90 14.18
CA ARG A 168 5.25 5.86 13.81
C ARG A 168 5.56 4.52 14.48
N ALA A 169 6.83 4.13 14.52
CA ALA A 169 7.24 2.86 15.11
C ALA A 169 6.92 2.80 16.61
N VAL A 170 7.24 3.87 17.36
CA VAL A 170 6.94 3.97 18.79
C VAL A 170 5.43 3.97 19.04
N GLU A 171 4.68 4.78 18.30
CA GLU A 171 3.23 4.89 18.46
C GLU A 171 2.52 3.58 18.13
N TYR A 172 2.86 2.94 17.01
CA TYR A 172 2.23 1.67 16.62
C TYR A 172 2.62 0.51 17.55
N PHE A 173 3.83 0.51 18.10
CA PHE A 173 4.23 -0.47 19.12
C PHE A 173 3.34 -0.36 20.37
N GLU A 174 3.17 0.85 20.89
CA GLU A 174 2.33 1.09 22.07
C GLU A 174 0.84 0.88 21.78
N LEU A 175 0.36 1.29 20.60
CA LEU A 175 -1.03 1.11 20.18
C LEU A 175 -1.39 -0.38 20.10
N SER A 176 -0.52 -1.19 19.51
CA SER A 176 -0.71 -2.65 19.36
C SER A 176 -0.80 -3.39 20.69
N ARG A 177 -0.33 -2.80 21.79
CA ARG A 177 -0.38 -3.38 23.15
C ARG A 177 -1.64 -3.01 23.93
N LYS A 178 -2.34 -1.95 23.52
CA LYS A 178 -3.57 -1.46 24.19
C LYS A 178 -4.82 -2.29 23.86
N GLY A 179 -4.70 -3.24 22.93
CA GLY A 179 -5.75 -4.20 22.61
C GLY A 179 -6.87 -3.65 21.71
N PRO A 180 -8.00 -4.37 21.59
CA PRO A 180 -9.04 -4.06 20.61
C PRO A 180 -9.78 -2.74 20.85
N ALA A 181 -9.63 -2.14 22.05
CA ALA A 181 -10.26 -0.87 22.40
C ALA A 181 -9.80 0.32 21.53
N LEU A 182 -8.67 0.18 20.81
CA LEU A 182 -8.17 1.18 19.87
C LEU A 182 -8.17 0.70 18.42
N ALA A 183 -8.91 -0.37 18.12
CA ALA A 183 -9.09 -0.83 16.73
C ALA A 183 -9.70 0.29 15.86
N ASP A 184 -10.63 1.08 16.40
CA ASP A 184 -11.24 2.17 15.63
C ASP A 184 -10.24 3.24 15.17
N VAL A 185 -9.09 3.39 15.84
CA VAL A 185 -8.05 4.37 15.48
C VAL A 185 -7.37 4.00 14.16
N LEU A 186 -7.25 2.71 13.86
CA LEU A 186 -6.58 2.20 12.67
C LEU A 186 -7.57 1.69 11.62
N ALA A 187 -8.86 1.96 11.79
CA ALA A 187 -9.92 1.59 10.85
C ALA A 187 -9.65 2.05 9.40
N GLU A 188 -10.42 1.51 8.47
CA GLU A 188 -10.35 1.89 7.07
C GLU A 188 -10.51 3.39 6.89
N MET A 189 -9.75 3.95 5.93
CA MET A 189 -9.82 5.38 5.66
C MET A 189 -11.20 5.77 5.13
N PRO A 190 -11.79 6.88 5.64
CA PRO A 190 -13.04 7.39 5.10
C PRO A 190 -12.84 7.84 3.64
N LYS A 191 -13.96 7.92 2.89
CA LYS A 191 -13.95 8.39 1.51
C LYS A 191 -13.33 9.78 1.41
N PHE A 192 -12.47 9.96 0.42
CA PHE A 192 -11.91 11.25 0.09
C PHE A 192 -13.02 12.16 -0.48
N PRO A 193 -13.00 13.46 -0.14
CA PRO A 193 -13.93 14.42 -0.75
C PRO A 193 -13.75 14.46 -2.27
N GLU A 194 -14.83 14.75 -3.00
CA GLU A 194 -14.75 15.02 -4.43
C GLU A 194 -13.82 16.23 -4.67
N ARG A 195 -12.93 16.12 -5.65
CA ARG A 195 -12.08 17.24 -6.07
C ARG A 195 -12.89 18.14 -7.01
N GLU A 196 -12.78 19.46 -6.80
CA GLU A 196 -13.18 20.49 -7.77
C GLU A 196 -12.28 20.47 -9.01
#